data_AF-A0A7K3Z2S8-F1
#
_entry.id   AF-A0A7K3Z2S8-F1
#
_cell.length_a   1.000
_cell.length_b   1.000
_cell.length_c   1.000
_cell.angle_alpha   90.00
_cell.angle_beta   90.00
_cell.angle_gamma   90.00
#
_symmetry.space_group_name_H-M   'P 1'
#
loop_
_entity.id
_entity.type
_entity.pdbx_description
1 polymer ?
#
loop_
_entity_poly.entity_id
_entity_poly.type
_entity_poly.pdbx_seq_one_letter_code
_entity_poly.pdbx_strand_id
1 'polypeptide(L)' 'MTTKTKNKYCGNCDAHNCYIYPSKIFCSTRYEQNLDPIVDTLWCCIHWNEVTQECYCVKEALKNKKQNKEAQH' A
#
# COMPACT_ATOMS: atom_id res chain seq x y z
N MET A 1 22.51 15.08 0.81
CA MET A 1 21.62 14.03 1.35
C MET A 1 20.86 13.43 0.18
N THR A 2 21.22 12.23 -0.27
CA THR A 2 20.54 11.55 -1.36
C THR A 2 19.20 11.02 -0.86
N THR A 3 18.13 11.76 -1.14
CA THR A 3 16.76 11.33 -0.84
C THR A 3 16.44 10.13 -1.74
N LYS A 4 16.62 8.91 -1.22
CA LYS A 4 16.05 7.71 -1.84
C LYS A 4 14.56 7.96 -2.02
N THR A 5 14.10 8.11 -3.26
CA THR A 5 12.68 8.22 -3.59
C THR A 5 11.99 6.97 -3.07
N LYS A 6 11.21 7.10 -1.98
CA LYS A 6 10.39 6.00 -1.49
C LYS A 6 9.34 5.70 -2.58
N ASN A 7 9.18 4.43 -2.93
CA ASN A 7 8.08 4.02 -3.81
C ASN A 7 6.73 4.39 -3.16
N LYS A 8 5.84 4.98 -3.93
CA LYS A 8 4.49 5.37 -3.48
C LYS A 8 3.54 4.17 -3.60
N TYR A 9 2.91 3.82 -2.50
CA TYR A 9 1.93 2.74 -2.41
C TYR A 9 0.76 3.16 -1.53
N CYS A 10 -0.45 2.68 -1.79
CA CYS A 10 -1.59 2.88 -0.94
C CYS A 10 -1.34 2.33 0.47
N GLY A 11 -0.51 1.29 0.63
CA GLY A 11 -0.07 0.81 1.94
C GLY A 11 0.88 1.73 2.71
N ASN A 12 1.42 2.79 2.10
CA ASN A 12 2.20 3.85 2.77
C ASN A 12 1.60 5.25 2.56
N CYS A 13 0.29 5.30 2.34
CA CYS A 13 -0.48 6.53 2.23
C CYS A 13 -1.05 6.92 3.60
N ASP A 14 -1.22 8.21 3.90
CA ASP A 14 -1.91 8.67 5.12
C ASP A 14 -3.36 8.14 5.23
N ALA A 15 -4.05 7.97 4.10
CA ALA A 15 -5.41 7.45 4.03
C ALA A 15 -5.53 5.92 4.20
N HIS A 16 -4.44 5.22 4.53
CA HIS A 16 -4.41 3.76 4.58
C HIS A 16 -4.94 3.21 5.90
N ASN A 17 -5.80 2.19 5.82
CA ASN A 17 -6.22 1.37 6.95
C ASN A 17 -6.05 -0.11 6.59
N CYS A 18 -5.74 -0.95 7.59
CA CYS A 18 -5.60 -2.39 7.37
C CYS A 18 -6.97 -3.00 6.99
N TYR A 19 -7.00 -3.87 5.97
CA TYR A 19 -8.21 -4.61 5.58
C TYR A 19 -7.95 -6.12 5.52
N ILE A 20 -7.20 -6.59 4.51
CA ILE A 20 -6.73 -7.99 4.43
C ILE A 20 -5.21 -7.96 4.41
N TYR A 21 -4.61 -8.13 5.58
CA TYR A 21 -3.17 -8.07 5.74
C TYR A 21 -2.46 -9.25 5.05
N PRO A 22 -1.34 -9.04 4.34
CA PRO A 22 -0.77 -7.75 3.92
C PRO A 22 -1.23 -7.33 2.52
N SER A 23 -2.13 -8.07 1.87
CA SER A 23 -2.45 -7.93 0.44
C SER A 23 -3.34 -6.73 0.08
N LYS A 24 -4.29 -6.36 0.94
CA LYS A 24 -5.28 -5.31 0.65
C LYS A 24 -5.41 -4.34 1.82
N ILE A 25 -5.63 -3.08 1.49
CA ILE A 25 -5.92 -2.00 2.43
C ILE A 25 -7.30 -1.43 2.15
N PHE A 26 -7.87 -0.76 3.16
CA PHE A 26 -9.00 0.12 3.03
C PHE A 26 -8.51 1.56 2.90
N CYS A 27 -8.92 2.27 1.84
CA CYS A 27 -8.55 3.66 1.58
C CYS A 27 -9.69 4.60 1.97
N SER A 28 -9.49 5.38 3.04
CA SER A 28 -10.53 6.32 3.53
C SER A 28 -10.87 7.41 2.50
N THR A 29 -9.89 7.95 1.80
CA THR A 29 -10.13 8.97 0.75
C THR A 29 -11.02 8.45 -0.38
N ARG A 30 -10.84 7.19 -0.82
CA ARG A 30 -11.69 6.58 -1.85
C ARG A 30 -13.11 6.35 -1.33
N TYR A 31 -13.23 5.93 -0.07
CA TYR A 31 -14.53 5.79 0.60
C TYR A 31 -15.29 7.12 0.63
N GLU A 32 -14.64 8.21 1.05
CA GLU A 32 -15.22 9.56 1.08
C GLU A 32 -15.67 10.05 -0.32
N GLN A 33 -15.00 9.58 -1.38
CA GLN A 33 -15.34 9.88 -2.77
C GLN A 33 -16.41 8.95 -3.38
N ASN A 34 -17.00 8.04 -2.60
CA ASN A 34 -17.91 6.99 -3.09
C ASN A 34 -17.28 6.08 -4.17
N LEU A 35 -15.96 5.88 -4.11
CA LEU A 35 -15.23 4.93 -4.94
C LEU A 35 -14.99 3.64 -4.16
N ASP A 36 -14.67 2.53 -4.86
CA ASP A 36 -14.30 1.27 -4.19
C ASP A 36 -13.07 1.48 -3.29
N PRO A 37 -13.20 1.40 -1.95
CA PRO A 37 -12.13 1.73 -1.03
C PRO A 37 -11.14 0.56 -0.83
N ILE A 38 -11.47 -0.64 -1.30
CA ILE A 38 -10.62 -1.82 -1.10
C ILE A 38 -9.61 -1.91 -2.25
N VAL A 39 -8.35 -1.67 -1.95
CA VAL A 39 -7.29 -1.63 -2.97
C VAL A 39 -6.08 -2.45 -2.56
N ASP A 40 -5.27 -2.84 -3.54
CA ASP A 40 -4.03 -3.58 -3.28
C ASP A 40 -3.03 -2.73 -2.51
N THR A 41 -2.37 -3.34 -1.52
CA THR A 41 -1.38 -2.66 -0.67
C THR A 41 -0.23 -2.04 -1.48
N LEU A 42 0.15 -2.66 -2.61
CA LEU A 42 1.24 -2.23 -3.50
C LEU A 42 0.76 -1.45 -4.74
N TRP A 43 -0.51 -1.10 -4.82
CA TRP A 43 -1.03 -0.17 -5.83
C TRP A 43 -0.87 1.28 -5.34
N CYS A 44 -1.11 2.28 -6.18
CA CYS A 44 -1.09 3.70 -5.78
C CYS A 44 -2.15 4.47 -6.56
N CYS A 45 -2.95 5.29 -5.86
CA CYS A 45 -3.92 6.19 -6.47
C CYS A 45 -3.35 7.61 -6.65
N ILE A 46 -4.06 8.45 -7.41
CA ILE A 46 -3.68 9.87 -7.62
C ILE A 46 -3.83 10.74 -6.36
N HIS A 47 -4.61 10.29 -5.37
CA HIS A 47 -4.84 10.99 -4.10
C HIS A 47 -3.87 10.53 -3.01
N TRP A 48 -2.78 9.87 -3.38
CA TRP A 48 -1.77 9.43 -2.42
C TRP A 48 -1.20 10.62 -1.65
N ASN A 49 -1.20 10.51 -0.33
CA ASN A 49 -0.61 11.49 0.58
C ASN A 49 0.49 10.82 1.40
N GLU A 50 1.61 11.50 1.59
CA GLU A 50 2.74 10.93 2.33
C GLU A 50 2.43 10.80 3.81
N VAL A 51 2.84 9.67 4.41
CA VAL A 51 2.85 9.49 5.86
C VAL A 51 4.29 9.29 6.32
N THR A 52 4.66 9.96 7.41
CA THR A 52 6.01 9.86 8.00
C THR A 52 6.19 8.55 8.77
N GLN A 53 5.09 7.96 9.24
CA GLN A 53 5.07 6.71 9.98
C GLN A 53 5.41 5.53 9.08
N GLU A 54 6.27 4.64 9.57
CA GLU A 54 6.60 3.43 8.84
C GLU A 54 5.49 2.38 9.03
N CYS A 55 4.89 1.91 7.95
CA CYS A 55 3.86 0.88 7.97
C CYS A 55 4.40 -0.49 7.49
N TYR A 56 4.09 -1.54 8.25
CA TYR A 56 4.49 -2.91 7.92
C TYR A 56 3.71 -3.53 6.75
N CYS A 57 2.55 -2.97 6.37
CA CYS A 57 1.74 -3.49 5.26
C CYS A 57 2.56 -3.57 3.97
N VAL A 58 3.29 -2.51 3.61
CA VAL A 58 4.13 -2.50 2.41
C VAL A 58 5.30 -3.48 2.52
N LYS A 59 5.95 -3.56 3.70
CA LYS A 59 7.08 -4.47 3.93
C LYS A 59 6.66 -5.92 3.69
N GLU A 60 5.57 -6.37 4.31
CA GLU A 60 5.11 -7.75 4.18
C GLU A 60 4.48 -8.02 2.81
N ALA A 61 3.76 -7.06 2.22
CA ALA A 61 3.23 -7.23 0.87
C ALA A 61 4.34 -7.43 -0.18
N LEU A 62 5.46 -6.70 -0.05
CA LEU A 62 6.63 -6.89 -0.90
C LEU A 62 7.29 -8.25 -0.70
N LYS A 63 7.35 -8.77 0.54
CA LYS A 63 7.85 -10.14 0.81
C LYS A 63 6.96 -11.19 0.17
N ASN A 64 5.64 -11.11 0.36
CA ASN A 64 4.69 -12.05 -0.23
C ASN A 64 4.74 -12.03 -1.77
N LYS A 65 4.89 -10.85 -2.38
CA LYS A 65 5.02 -10.74 -3.84
C LYS A 65 6.30 -11.41 -4.35
N LYS A 66 7.39 -11.44 -3.57
CA LYS A 66 8.64 -12.14 -3.94
C LYS A 66 8.47 -13.66 -3.81
N GLN A 67 7.94 -14.12 -2.68
CA GLN A 67 7.69 -15.55 -2.44
C GLN A 67 6.75 -16.16 -3.50
N ASN A 68 5.68 -15.46 -3.85
CA ASN A 68 4.76 -15.92 -4.89
C ASN A 68 5.39 -15.99 -6.29
N LYS A 69 6.41 -15.18 -6.57
CA LYS A 69 7.16 -15.27 -7.83
C LYS A 69 8.13 -16.45 -7.85
N GLU A 70 8.72 -16.77 -6.70
CA GLU A 70 9.65 -17.90 -6.54
C GLU A 70 8.93 -19.25 -6.57
N ALA A 71 7.69 -19.34 -6.06
CA ALA A 71 6.89 -20.57 -6.09
C ALA A 71 6.26 -20.92 -7.46
N GLN A 72 6.37 -20.03 -8.45
CA GLN A 72 5.84 -20.22 -9.81
C GLN A 72 6.95 -20.54 -10.84
N HIS A 73 8.18 -20.76 -10.37
CA HIS A 73 9.34 -21.16 -11.15
C HIS A 73 9.85 -22.52 -10.68
#